data_AF-A0A2N2ILC1-F1
#
_entry.id   AF-A0A2N2ILC1-F1
#
_cell.length_a   1.000
_cell.length_b   1.000
_cell.length_c   1.000
_cell.angle_alpha   90.00
_cell.angle_beta   90.00
_cell.angle_gamma   90.00
#
_symmetry.space_group_name_H-M   'P 1'
#
loop_
_entity.id
_entity.type
_entity.pdbx_description
1 polymer ?
#
loop_
_entity_poly.entity_id
_entity_poly.type
_entity_poly.pdbx_seq_one_letter_code
_entity_poly.pdbx_strand_id
1 'polypeptide(L)'
;MGTWDDGLLDNDTALDGLGDLKQTIAADIVAFGALSPTATSTAKLGAAIGVLLQLSAYDFGLETATGPKIAAAVKAHEKQIAKLPSGARKILDAVGAGQGETLAGRPAKMSARQIAILHKRASTPPFGKREPSLFAQKAAATYVQQVARRCVSMIDEDFEDESNWSDLCREGMGIGCVGVLMVLEPCTVPSSKFERWRRTAKKGLASLREDPDDELDFHDGYYANLDAALALLQKRFTKK
;
A
#
# COMPACT_ATOMS: atom_id res chain seq x y z
N MET A 1 -2.97 20.39 -7.12
CA MET A 1 -3.93 20.72 -6.07
C MET A 1 -4.50 19.40 -5.60
N GLY A 2 -4.17 18.97 -4.37
CA GLY A 2 -4.78 17.80 -3.76
C GLY A 2 -6.28 18.03 -3.60
N THR A 3 -7.08 16.99 -3.80
CA THR A 3 -8.48 16.99 -3.39
C THR A 3 -8.51 16.82 -1.90
N TRP A 4 -8.97 17.83 -1.16
CA TRP A 4 -9.26 17.73 0.28
C TRP A 4 -10.71 17.28 0.46
N ASP A 5 -10.92 16.03 0.88
CA ASP A 5 -12.23 15.43 1.15
C ASP A 5 -12.07 14.36 2.24
N ASP A 6 -13.17 13.72 2.65
CA ASP A 6 -13.17 12.81 3.81
C ASP A 6 -12.57 11.41 3.54
N GLY A 7 -12.08 11.13 2.32
CA GLY A 7 -11.41 9.88 1.99
C GLY A 7 -10.02 9.77 2.63
N LEU A 8 -9.63 8.56 3.04
CA LEU A 8 -8.33 8.35 3.71
C LEU A 8 -7.10 8.76 2.90
N LEU A 9 -7.22 8.80 1.57
CA LEU A 9 -6.16 9.18 0.63
C LEU A 9 -6.47 10.52 -0.06
N ASP A 10 -7.50 11.25 0.38
CA ASP A 10 -7.82 12.62 -0.05
C ASP A 10 -7.08 13.67 0.81
N ASN A 11 -5.92 13.33 1.37
CA ASN A 11 -5.08 14.24 2.14
C ASN A 11 -3.60 14.02 1.80
N ASP A 12 -2.84 15.11 1.76
CA ASP A 12 -1.45 15.10 1.32
C ASP A 12 -0.57 14.25 2.25
N THR A 13 -0.78 14.31 3.56
CA THR A 13 0.03 13.60 4.56
C THR A 13 -0.03 12.07 4.39
N ALA A 14 -1.22 11.50 4.16
CA ALA A 14 -1.34 10.08 3.85
C ALA A 14 -0.68 9.71 2.50
N LEU A 15 -0.73 10.61 1.52
CA LEU A 15 -0.07 10.42 0.22
C LEU A 15 1.46 10.49 0.33
N ASP A 16 1.99 11.32 1.22
CA ASP A 16 3.42 11.41 1.53
C ASP A 16 3.92 10.11 2.17
N GLY A 17 3.20 9.59 3.18
CA GLY A 17 3.50 8.28 3.76
C GLY A 17 3.42 7.13 2.74
N LEU A 18 2.49 7.19 1.79
CA LEU A 18 2.47 6.27 0.64
C LEU A 18 3.69 6.46 -0.27
N GLY A 19 4.13 7.70 -0.48
CA GLY A 19 5.35 8.04 -1.22
C GLY A 19 6.58 7.37 -0.62
N ASP A 20 6.80 7.51 0.69
CA ASP A 20 7.92 6.91 1.42
C ASP A 20 7.92 5.38 1.32
N LEU A 21 6.74 4.77 1.46
CA LEU A 21 6.60 3.33 1.32
C LEU A 21 6.96 2.86 -0.11
N LYS A 22 6.46 3.56 -1.14
CA LYS A 22 6.76 3.25 -2.55
C LYS A 22 8.25 3.38 -2.84
N GLN A 23 8.89 4.45 -2.38
CA GLN A 23 10.33 4.65 -2.53
C GLN A 23 11.13 3.53 -1.87
N THR A 24 10.74 3.10 -0.66
CA THR A 24 11.38 1.97 0.03
C THR A 24 11.25 0.67 -0.77
N ILE A 25 10.06 0.39 -1.33
CA ILE A 25 9.84 -0.80 -2.17
C ILE A 25 10.65 -0.73 -3.47
N ALA A 26 10.70 0.44 -4.11
CA ALA A 26 11.53 0.66 -5.30
C ALA A 26 13.01 0.42 -5.00
N ALA A 27 13.50 0.90 -3.85
CA ALA A 27 14.87 0.64 -3.39
C ALA A 27 15.11 -0.87 -3.15
N ASP A 28 14.16 -1.58 -2.55
CA ASP A 28 14.25 -3.04 -2.38
C ASP A 28 14.37 -3.77 -3.73
N ILE A 29 13.60 -3.35 -4.76
CA ILE A 29 13.67 -3.93 -6.11
C ILE A 29 15.08 -3.78 -6.69
N VAL A 30 15.66 -2.58 -6.61
CA VAL A 30 17.02 -2.31 -7.08
C VAL A 30 18.04 -3.14 -6.29
N ALA A 31 17.91 -3.20 -4.97
CA ALA A 31 18.79 -3.99 -4.11
C ALA A 31 18.73 -5.49 -4.45
N PHE A 32 17.53 -6.04 -4.69
CA PHE A 32 17.40 -7.44 -5.11
C PHE A 32 18.01 -7.69 -6.47
N GLY A 33 17.85 -6.77 -7.43
CA GLY A 33 18.46 -6.86 -8.76
C GLY A 33 19.99 -6.85 -8.75
N ALA A 34 20.61 -6.29 -7.70
CA ALA A 34 22.06 -6.31 -7.50
C ALA A 34 22.57 -7.60 -6.84
N LEU A 35 21.69 -8.45 -6.31
CA LEU A 35 22.07 -9.74 -5.72
C LEU A 35 22.36 -10.78 -6.81
N SER A 36 23.11 -11.83 -6.44
CA SER A 36 23.22 -13.01 -7.29
C SER A 36 21.83 -13.63 -7.53
N PRO A 37 21.46 -13.93 -8.80
CA PRO A 37 20.16 -14.52 -9.11
C PRO A 37 20.01 -15.93 -8.53
N THR A 38 19.12 -16.07 -7.55
CA THR A 38 18.72 -17.33 -6.93
C THR A 38 17.20 -17.43 -6.92
N ALA A 39 16.64 -18.61 -6.69
CA ALA A 39 15.19 -18.75 -6.55
C ALA A 39 14.62 -17.81 -5.48
N THR A 40 15.31 -17.67 -4.34
CA THR A 40 14.91 -16.79 -3.24
C THR A 40 14.96 -15.31 -3.62
N SER A 41 16.09 -14.82 -4.17
CA SER A 41 16.21 -13.41 -4.54
C SER A 41 15.27 -13.03 -5.69
N THR A 42 15.10 -13.90 -6.69
CA THR A 42 14.11 -13.70 -7.77
C THR A 42 12.67 -13.69 -7.25
N ALA A 43 12.33 -14.55 -6.28
CA ALA A 43 11.01 -14.55 -5.68
C ALA A 43 10.72 -13.26 -4.90
N LYS A 44 11.70 -12.74 -4.15
CA LYS A 44 11.58 -11.45 -3.45
C LYS A 44 11.48 -10.28 -4.43
N LEU A 45 12.30 -10.27 -5.47
CA LEU A 45 12.22 -9.30 -6.57
C LEU A 45 10.82 -9.28 -7.20
N GLY A 46 10.30 -10.46 -7.55
CA GLY A 46 8.97 -10.58 -8.13
C GLY A 46 7.86 -10.12 -7.19
N ALA A 47 7.98 -10.41 -5.89
CA ALA A 47 7.04 -9.93 -4.89
C ALA A 47 7.08 -8.40 -4.75
N ALA A 48 8.27 -7.80 -4.70
CA ALA A 48 8.44 -6.36 -4.60
C ALA A 48 7.84 -5.62 -5.80
N ILE A 49 8.10 -6.12 -7.01
CA ILE A 49 7.45 -5.64 -8.23
C ILE A 49 5.93 -5.79 -8.14
N GLY A 50 5.44 -6.96 -7.69
CA GLY A 50 4.01 -7.20 -7.55
C GLY A 50 3.32 -6.28 -6.55
N VAL A 51 3.99 -5.90 -5.46
CA VAL A 51 3.49 -4.89 -4.52
C VAL A 51 3.49 -3.52 -5.20
N LEU A 52 4.60 -3.10 -5.82
CA LEU A 52 4.70 -1.78 -6.43
C LEU A 52 3.71 -1.59 -7.59
N LEU A 53 3.45 -2.62 -8.39
CA LEU A 53 2.41 -2.60 -9.44
C LEU A 53 1.01 -2.25 -8.92
N GLN A 54 0.73 -2.53 -7.64
CA GLN A 54 -0.54 -2.15 -7.01
C GLN A 54 -0.52 -0.73 -6.48
N LEU A 55 0.65 -0.15 -6.20
CA LEU A 55 0.77 1.12 -5.48
C LEU A 55 1.15 2.31 -6.37
N SER A 56 1.89 2.07 -7.46
CA SER A 56 2.46 3.16 -8.25
C SER A 56 2.65 2.74 -9.70
N ALA A 57 1.86 3.31 -10.60
CA ALA A 57 2.14 3.22 -12.03
C ALA A 57 3.31 4.11 -12.43
N TYR A 58 3.42 5.29 -11.80
CA TYR A 58 4.45 6.29 -12.04
C TYR A 58 5.86 5.70 -11.91
N ASP A 59 6.15 4.92 -10.85
CA ASP A 59 7.50 4.35 -10.63
C ASP A 59 7.97 3.39 -11.74
N PHE A 60 7.07 2.91 -12.59
CA PHE A 60 7.41 2.07 -13.74
C PHE A 60 7.60 2.83 -15.05
N GLY A 61 7.28 4.12 -15.10
CA GLY A 61 7.49 4.95 -16.29
C GLY A 61 8.98 5.03 -16.66
N LEU A 62 9.32 4.77 -17.93
CA LEU A 62 10.72 4.73 -18.39
C LEU A 62 11.38 6.11 -18.41
N GLU A 63 10.58 7.16 -18.44
CA GLU A 63 10.97 8.56 -18.29
C GLU A 63 11.28 8.95 -16.84
N THR A 64 10.91 8.12 -15.86
CA THR A 64 11.25 8.35 -14.46
C THR A 64 12.66 7.87 -14.12
N ALA A 65 13.19 8.32 -12.99
CA ALA A 65 14.47 7.83 -12.48
C ALA A 65 14.42 6.36 -12.00
N THR A 66 13.22 5.84 -11.74
CA THR A 66 12.99 4.53 -11.12
C THR A 66 12.74 3.43 -12.16
N GLY A 67 11.91 3.71 -13.17
CA GLY A 67 11.49 2.72 -14.17
C GLY A 67 12.64 1.96 -14.86
N PRO A 68 13.67 2.65 -15.39
CA PRO A 68 14.84 1.98 -15.98
C PRO A 68 15.58 1.08 -14.99
N LYS A 69 15.66 1.46 -13.70
CA LYS A 69 16.33 0.66 -12.66
C LYS A 69 15.53 -0.59 -12.32
N ILE A 70 14.20 -0.50 -12.28
CA ILE A 70 13.32 -1.66 -12.11
C ILE A 70 13.49 -2.63 -13.29
N ALA A 71 13.43 -2.13 -14.53
CA ALA A 71 13.61 -2.97 -15.72
C ALA A 71 14.99 -3.65 -15.73
N ALA A 72 16.04 -2.94 -15.32
CA ALA A 72 17.39 -3.50 -15.19
C ALA A 72 17.46 -4.60 -14.11
N ALA A 73 16.83 -4.39 -12.95
CA ALA A 73 16.78 -5.39 -11.88
C ALA A 73 16.11 -6.70 -12.34
N VAL A 74 15.05 -6.60 -13.14
CA VAL A 74 14.42 -7.78 -13.78
C VAL A 74 15.39 -8.47 -14.74
N LYS A 75 16.05 -7.72 -15.63
CA LYS A 75 16.99 -8.28 -16.61
C LYS A 75 18.16 -9.01 -15.94
N ALA A 76 18.66 -8.49 -14.81
CA ALA A 76 19.70 -9.17 -14.03
C ALA A 76 19.29 -10.58 -13.56
N HIS A 77 17.99 -10.84 -13.42
CA HIS A 77 17.43 -12.13 -13.00
C HIS A 77 16.87 -12.99 -14.14
N GLU A 78 17.04 -12.61 -15.41
CA GLU A 78 16.38 -13.23 -16.59
C GLU A 78 16.44 -14.77 -16.60
N LYS A 79 17.64 -15.34 -16.42
CA LYS A 79 17.84 -16.80 -16.44
C LYS A 79 17.05 -17.53 -15.34
N GLN A 80 16.86 -16.89 -14.19
CA GLN A 80 16.10 -17.47 -13.08
C GLN A 80 14.60 -17.22 -13.25
N ILE A 81 14.21 -16.07 -13.82
CA ILE A 81 12.83 -15.75 -14.20
C ILE A 81 12.29 -16.74 -15.23
N ALA A 82 13.12 -17.16 -16.19
CA ALA A 82 12.75 -18.16 -17.20
C ALA A 82 12.24 -19.49 -16.61
N LYS A 83 12.68 -19.83 -15.39
CA LYS A 83 12.30 -21.05 -14.66
C LYS A 83 11.02 -20.90 -13.83
N LEU A 84 10.44 -19.70 -13.75
CA LEU A 84 9.20 -19.46 -13.00
C LEU A 84 7.98 -20.01 -13.76
N PRO A 85 6.86 -20.26 -13.05
CA PRO A 85 5.57 -20.52 -13.68
C PRO A 85 5.19 -19.41 -14.67
N SER A 86 4.50 -19.78 -15.75
CA SER A 86 4.22 -18.91 -16.89
C SER A 86 3.54 -17.58 -16.50
N GLY A 87 2.65 -17.58 -15.50
CA GLY A 87 1.99 -16.37 -15.01
C GLY A 87 2.99 -15.34 -14.46
N ALA A 88 3.87 -15.76 -13.54
CA ALA A 88 4.88 -14.88 -12.95
C ALA A 88 5.91 -14.45 -14.00
N ARG A 89 6.36 -15.39 -14.82
CA ARG A 89 7.33 -15.13 -15.88
C ARG A 89 6.85 -14.04 -16.84
N LYS A 90 5.63 -14.18 -17.40
CA LYS A 90 5.07 -13.20 -18.35
C LYS A 90 5.01 -11.78 -17.79
N ILE A 91 4.66 -11.64 -16.51
CA ILE A 91 4.57 -10.32 -15.88
C ILE A 91 5.96 -9.72 -15.72
N LEU A 92 6.93 -10.51 -15.23
CA LEU A 92 8.30 -10.02 -15.06
C LEU A 92 8.96 -9.72 -16.40
N ASP A 93 8.80 -10.57 -17.42
CA ASP A 93 9.31 -10.32 -18.76
C ASP A 93 8.76 -9.00 -19.33
N ALA A 94 7.47 -8.72 -19.14
CA ALA A 94 6.85 -7.46 -19.55
C ALA A 94 7.42 -6.25 -18.79
N VAL A 95 7.65 -6.35 -17.48
CA VAL A 95 8.33 -5.30 -16.70
C VAL A 95 9.77 -5.09 -17.20
N GLY A 96 10.51 -6.16 -17.47
CA GLY A 96 11.86 -6.10 -18.04
C GLY A 96 11.89 -5.48 -19.45
N ALA A 97 10.80 -5.62 -20.20
CA ALA A 97 10.58 -4.96 -21.49
C ALA A 97 10.07 -3.51 -21.38
N GLY A 98 9.94 -2.96 -20.16
CA GLY A 98 9.50 -1.58 -19.94
C GLY A 98 7.98 -1.38 -19.96
N GLN A 99 7.19 -2.45 -19.90
CA GLN A 99 5.72 -2.39 -19.93
C GLN A 99 5.10 -2.33 -18.52
N GLY A 100 5.90 -1.99 -17.50
CA GLY A 100 5.46 -1.97 -16.10
C GLY A 100 4.33 -0.98 -15.84
N GLU A 101 4.39 0.21 -16.43
CA GLU A 101 3.37 1.25 -16.26
C GLU A 101 2.00 0.80 -16.78
N THR A 102 1.98 0.20 -17.99
CA THR A 102 0.75 -0.40 -18.55
C THR A 102 0.18 -1.49 -17.65
N LEU A 103 1.06 -2.31 -17.05
CA LEU A 103 0.63 -3.36 -16.13
C LEU A 103 0.04 -2.79 -14.83
N ALA A 104 0.63 -1.72 -14.29
CA ALA A 104 0.21 -1.04 -13.07
C ALA A 104 -1.08 -0.22 -13.26
N GLY A 105 -1.31 0.32 -14.46
CA GLY A 105 -2.52 1.08 -14.80
C GLY A 105 -3.80 0.24 -14.87
N ARG A 106 -3.72 -1.09 -14.76
CA ARG A 106 -4.90 -1.95 -14.68
C ARG A 106 -5.48 -1.84 -13.26
N PRO A 107 -6.74 -1.46 -13.07
CA PRO A 107 -7.29 -1.22 -11.75
C PRO A 107 -7.50 -2.50 -10.94
N ALA A 108 -7.39 -2.40 -9.62
CA ALA A 108 -7.79 -3.44 -8.68
C ALA A 108 -9.29 -3.74 -8.78
N LYS A 109 -9.72 -4.90 -8.26
CA LYS A 109 -11.14 -5.15 -8.01
C LYS A 109 -11.47 -4.64 -6.61
N MET A 110 -12.18 -3.51 -6.52
CA MET A 110 -12.66 -2.95 -5.27
C MET A 110 -14.15 -2.62 -5.38
N SER A 111 -14.90 -2.81 -4.30
CA SER A 111 -16.30 -2.39 -4.24
C SER A 111 -16.40 -0.86 -4.20
N ALA A 112 -17.50 -0.30 -4.69
CA ALA A 112 -17.74 1.15 -4.64
C ALA A 112 -17.59 1.73 -3.22
N ARG A 113 -18.02 0.97 -2.20
CA ARG A 113 -17.83 1.35 -0.78
C ARG A 113 -16.35 1.46 -0.39
N GLN A 114 -15.51 0.51 -0.81
CA GLN A 114 -14.07 0.57 -0.50
C GLN A 114 -13.38 1.72 -1.22
N ILE A 115 -13.81 2.02 -2.46
CA ILE A 115 -13.30 3.16 -3.21
C ILE A 115 -13.65 4.45 -2.47
N ALA A 116 -14.93 4.65 -2.12
CA ALA A 116 -15.39 5.86 -1.42
C ALA A 116 -14.74 6.07 -0.03
N ILE A 117 -14.39 5.00 0.68
CA ILE A 117 -13.65 5.09 1.96
C ILE A 117 -12.23 5.65 1.74
N LEU A 118 -11.59 5.33 0.61
CA LEU A 118 -10.23 5.76 0.32
C LEU A 118 -10.18 7.11 -0.40
N HIS A 119 -11.08 7.32 -1.35
CA HIS A 119 -11.25 8.57 -2.09
C HIS A 119 -12.73 8.84 -2.30
N LYS A 120 -13.27 9.85 -1.63
CA LYS A 120 -14.72 10.09 -1.53
C LYS A 120 -15.39 10.25 -2.89
N ARG A 121 -14.72 10.93 -3.83
CA ARG A 121 -15.25 11.26 -5.16
C ARG A 121 -14.74 10.34 -6.27
N ALA A 122 -13.89 9.36 -5.97
CA ALA A 122 -13.36 8.48 -6.99
C ALA A 122 -14.39 7.44 -7.44
N SER A 123 -14.47 7.23 -8.75
CA SER A 123 -15.22 6.12 -9.35
C SER A 123 -14.32 4.94 -9.73
N THR A 124 -13.00 5.14 -9.68
CA THR A 124 -11.99 4.13 -10.00
C THR A 124 -11.18 3.75 -8.76
N PRO A 125 -10.78 2.49 -8.61
CA PRO A 125 -9.88 2.04 -7.54
C PRO A 125 -8.56 2.82 -7.57
N PRO A 126 -8.05 3.27 -6.40
CA PRO A 126 -6.74 3.95 -6.32
C PRO A 126 -5.54 3.02 -6.42
N PHE A 127 -5.79 1.70 -6.41
CA PHE A 127 -4.74 0.69 -6.47
C PHE A 127 -4.80 -0.09 -7.78
N GLY A 128 -3.63 -0.52 -8.23
CA GLY A 128 -3.45 -1.39 -9.38
C GLY A 128 -3.85 -2.84 -9.11
N LYS A 129 -3.98 -3.60 -10.19
CA LYS A 129 -4.42 -5.00 -10.16
C LYS A 129 -3.38 -5.88 -9.48
N ARG A 130 -3.82 -6.64 -8.48
CA ARG A 130 -3.01 -7.69 -7.86
C ARG A 130 -2.69 -8.80 -8.86
N GLU A 131 -1.44 -9.25 -8.87
CA GLU A 131 -0.97 -10.39 -9.65
C GLU A 131 -0.54 -11.57 -8.76
N PRO A 132 -1.45 -12.51 -8.43
CA PRO A 132 -1.21 -13.56 -7.45
C PRO A 132 0.02 -14.45 -7.72
N SER A 133 0.36 -14.66 -9.00
CA SER A 133 1.49 -15.49 -9.39
C SER A 133 2.84 -14.96 -8.89
N LEU A 134 2.96 -13.65 -8.64
CA LEU A 134 4.18 -13.05 -8.09
C LEU A 134 4.38 -13.33 -6.59
N PHE A 135 3.34 -13.83 -5.92
CA PHE A 135 3.35 -14.06 -4.47
C PHE A 135 3.27 -15.53 -4.06
N ALA A 136 3.31 -16.45 -5.04
CA ALA A 136 3.08 -17.87 -4.80
C ALA A 136 4.19 -18.56 -3.99
N GLN A 137 5.41 -18.02 -4.00
CA GLN A 137 6.55 -18.63 -3.31
C GLN A 137 6.67 -18.16 -1.86
N LYS A 138 7.18 -19.02 -0.98
CA LYS A 138 7.41 -18.69 0.44
C LYS A 138 8.23 -17.41 0.63
N ALA A 139 9.34 -17.27 -0.12
CA ALA A 139 10.19 -16.08 -0.05
C ALA A 139 9.47 -14.79 -0.49
N ALA A 140 8.54 -14.91 -1.46
CA ALA A 140 7.69 -13.81 -1.89
C ALA A 140 6.71 -13.40 -0.79
N ALA A 141 6.01 -14.39 -0.18
CA ALA A 141 5.11 -14.15 0.95
C ALA A 141 5.84 -13.53 2.16
N THR A 142 7.08 -13.96 2.45
CA THR A 142 7.91 -13.34 3.49
C THR A 142 8.16 -11.86 3.21
N TYR A 143 8.46 -11.49 1.95
CA TYR A 143 8.65 -10.09 1.59
C TYR A 143 7.36 -9.28 1.73
N VAL A 144 6.22 -9.79 1.26
CA VAL A 144 4.93 -9.11 1.44
C VAL A 144 4.59 -8.92 2.92
N GLN A 145 4.91 -9.89 3.77
CA GLN A 145 4.77 -9.74 5.22
C GLN A 145 5.70 -8.67 5.81
N GLN A 146 6.90 -8.47 5.25
CA GLN A 146 7.80 -7.37 5.66
C GLN A 146 7.21 -6.01 5.28
N VAL A 147 6.64 -5.87 4.08
CA VAL A 147 5.90 -4.65 3.69
C VAL A 147 4.73 -4.40 4.64
N ALA A 148 3.95 -5.44 4.96
CA ALA A 148 2.86 -5.32 5.92
C ALA A 148 3.34 -4.86 7.32
N ARG A 149 4.51 -5.31 7.77
CA ARG A 149 5.10 -4.85 9.03
C ARG A 149 5.53 -3.38 8.98
N ARG A 150 6.08 -2.92 7.85
CA ARG A 150 6.40 -1.49 7.65
C ARG A 150 5.12 -0.64 7.71
N CYS A 151 4.06 -1.07 7.01
CA CYS A 151 2.74 -0.44 7.10
C CYS A 151 2.24 -0.34 8.54
N VAL A 152 2.31 -1.45 9.30
CA VAL A 152 1.89 -1.47 10.71
C VAL A 152 2.74 -0.52 11.57
N SER A 153 4.06 -0.45 11.35
CA SER A 153 4.95 0.48 12.07
C SER A 153 4.54 1.93 11.85
N MET A 154 4.36 2.33 10.58
CA MET A 154 3.99 3.71 10.25
C MET A 154 2.63 4.09 10.85
N ILE A 155 1.65 3.17 10.83
CA ILE A 155 0.36 3.40 11.48
C ILE A 155 0.54 3.47 13.01
N ASP A 156 1.34 2.57 13.60
CA ASP A 156 1.57 2.58 15.04
C ASP A 156 2.19 3.90 15.51
N GLU A 157 3.13 4.46 14.75
CA GLU A 157 3.77 5.76 15.02
C GLU A 157 2.72 6.88 15.10
N ASP A 158 1.82 7.00 14.12
CA ASP A 158 0.73 8.00 14.16
C ASP A 158 -0.18 7.84 15.40
N PHE A 159 -0.46 6.60 15.79
CA PHE A 159 -1.37 6.28 16.89
C PHE A 159 -0.68 6.22 18.27
N GLU A 160 0.64 6.39 18.33
CA GLU A 160 1.41 6.48 19.57
C GLU A 160 1.56 7.92 20.05
N ASP A 161 1.50 8.89 19.13
CA ASP A 161 1.53 10.31 19.45
C ASP A 161 0.13 10.88 19.71
N GLU A 162 -0.18 11.20 20.96
CA GLU A 162 -1.50 11.71 21.37
C GLU A 162 -1.84 13.06 20.74
N SER A 163 -0.84 13.89 20.37
CA SER A 163 -1.13 15.15 19.68
C SER A 163 -1.70 14.95 18.28
N ASN A 164 -1.48 13.79 17.67
CA ASN A 164 -1.96 13.50 16.32
C ASN A 164 -3.41 13.00 16.32
N TRP A 165 -3.93 12.54 17.46
CA TRP A 165 -5.16 11.74 17.48
C TRP A 165 -6.41 12.50 17.07
N SER A 166 -6.46 13.81 17.27
CA SER A 166 -7.55 14.66 16.80
C SER A 166 -7.40 14.99 15.31
N ASP A 167 -6.18 15.07 14.79
CA ASP A 167 -5.92 15.58 13.43
C ASP A 167 -5.14 14.60 12.54
N LEU A 168 -5.48 13.31 12.61
CA LEU A 168 -4.85 12.27 11.77
C LEU A 168 -4.95 12.54 10.26
N CYS A 169 -5.92 13.34 9.82
CA CYS A 169 -6.04 13.77 8.43
C CYS A 169 -4.91 14.70 7.97
N ARG A 170 -4.28 15.45 8.89
CA ARG A 170 -3.14 16.34 8.59
C ARG A 170 -1.82 15.81 9.12
N GLU A 171 -1.85 15.03 10.20
CA GLU A 171 -0.62 14.57 10.89
C GLU A 171 -0.32 13.09 10.65
N GLY A 172 -1.31 12.29 10.22
CA GLY A 172 -1.19 10.84 10.14
C GLY A 172 -0.59 10.32 8.82
N MET A 173 0.74 10.33 8.70
CA MET A 173 1.43 9.79 7.52
C MET A 173 1.16 8.29 7.29
N GLY A 174 1.14 7.52 8.37
CA GLY A 174 0.80 6.11 8.38
C GLY A 174 -0.62 5.79 7.90
N ILE A 175 -1.55 6.75 7.86
CA ILE A 175 -2.92 6.49 7.38
C ILE A 175 -2.95 5.99 5.94
N GLY A 176 -2.01 6.44 5.09
CA GLY A 176 -1.85 5.89 3.74
C GLY A 176 -1.64 4.37 3.74
N CYS A 177 -0.92 3.85 4.74
CA CYS A 177 -0.67 2.42 4.91
C CYS A 177 -1.93 1.62 5.28
N VAL A 178 -2.98 2.24 5.84
CA VAL A 178 -4.28 1.59 6.05
C VAL A 178 -4.86 1.15 4.71
N GLY A 179 -4.81 2.03 3.70
CA GLY A 179 -5.24 1.73 2.33
C GLY A 179 -4.43 0.59 1.71
N VAL A 180 -3.10 0.58 1.88
CA VAL A 180 -2.23 -0.50 1.39
C VAL A 180 -2.61 -1.84 2.02
N LEU A 181 -2.82 -1.88 3.34
CA LEU A 181 -3.22 -3.10 4.03
C LEU A 181 -4.55 -3.65 3.50
N MET A 182 -5.43 -2.85 2.89
CA MET A 182 -6.69 -3.31 2.30
C MET A 182 -6.49 -4.15 1.03
N VAL A 183 -5.39 -3.98 0.31
CA VAL A 183 -5.10 -4.70 -0.94
C VAL A 183 -3.91 -5.67 -0.84
N LEU A 184 -3.03 -5.49 0.16
CA LEU A 184 -1.81 -6.27 0.31
C LEU A 184 -2.09 -7.73 0.68
N GLU A 185 -1.64 -8.67 -0.16
CA GLU A 185 -1.74 -10.12 0.08
C GLU A 185 -0.62 -10.94 -0.58
N PRO A 186 -0.12 -12.01 0.06
CA PRO A 186 -0.52 -12.53 1.37
C PRO A 186 0.20 -11.83 2.52
N CYS A 187 -0.53 -11.50 3.58
CA CYS A 187 0.03 -11.05 4.84
C CYS A 187 -0.92 -11.36 6.00
N THR A 188 -0.40 -11.19 7.21
CA THR A 188 -1.12 -11.27 8.49
C THR A 188 -0.81 -10.02 9.30
N VAL A 189 -1.83 -9.51 9.99
CA VAL A 189 -1.72 -8.41 10.94
C VAL A 189 -2.57 -8.79 12.15
N PRO A 190 -2.05 -8.68 13.39
CA PRO A 190 -2.84 -9.01 14.58
C PRO A 190 -4.14 -8.20 14.65
N SER A 191 -5.27 -8.85 14.89
CA SER A 191 -6.58 -8.18 14.97
C SER A 191 -6.63 -7.10 16.05
N SER A 192 -5.89 -7.31 17.15
CA SER A 192 -5.74 -6.39 18.27
C SER A 192 -5.14 -5.02 17.87
N LYS A 193 -4.37 -4.96 16.78
CA LYS A 193 -3.87 -3.67 16.25
C LYS A 193 -5.02 -2.80 15.75
N PHE A 194 -5.93 -3.35 14.95
CA PHE A 194 -7.09 -2.61 14.46
C PHE A 194 -8.02 -2.19 15.60
N GLU A 195 -8.19 -3.02 16.63
CA GLU A 195 -8.98 -2.67 17.81
C GLU A 195 -8.37 -1.50 18.60
N ARG A 196 -7.04 -1.52 18.76
CA ARG A 196 -6.29 -0.41 19.38
C ARG A 196 -6.46 0.88 18.57
N TRP A 197 -6.16 0.86 17.28
CA TRP A 197 -6.25 2.05 16.41
C TRP A 197 -7.67 2.62 16.38
N ARG A 198 -8.71 1.77 16.27
CA ARG A 198 -10.11 2.23 16.33
C ARG A 198 -10.46 2.89 17.66
N ARG A 199 -9.98 2.34 18.78
CA ARG A 199 -10.21 2.93 20.11
C ARG A 199 -9.53 4.29 20.23
N THR A 200 -8.29 4.39 19.75
CA THR A 200 -7.53 5.64 19.78
C THR A 200 -8.17 6.70 18.89
N ALA A 201 -8.54 6.37 17.65
CA ALA A 201 -9.24 7.27 16.74
C ALA A 201 -10.55 7.83 17.35
N LYS A 202 -11.30 6.99 18.07
CA LYS A 202 -12.52 7.43 18.78
C LYS A 202 -12.24 8.40 19.92
N LYS A 203 -11.11 8.26 20.61
CA LYS A 203 -10.71 9.21 21.66
C LYS A 203 -10.35 10.57 21.06
N GLY A 204 -9.57 10.56 19.98
CA GLY A 204 -9.23 11.80 19.27
C GLY A 204 -10.45 12.55 18.76
N LEU A 205 -11.38 11.84 18.12
CA LEU A 205 -12.65 12.45 17.68
C LEU A 205 -13.52 12.94 18.85
N ALA A 206 -13.53 12.21 19.98
CA ALA A 206 -14.24 12.68 21.17
C ALA A 206 -13.65 13.99 21.71
N SER A 207 -12.32 14.13 21.71
CA SER A 207 -11.64 15.36 22.12
C SER A 207 -12.03 16.55 21.22
N LEU A 208 -12.09 16.35 19.90
CA LEU A 208 -12.55 17.40 18.97
C LEU A 208 -14.00 17.83 19.24
N ARG A 209 -14.86 16.90 19.66
CA ARG A 209 -16.27 17.19 19.95
C ARG A 209 -16.47 17.92 21.28
N GLU A 210 -15.51 17.86 22.19
CA GLU A 210 -15.55 18.60 23.46
C GLU A 210 -15.27 20.09 23.25
N ASP A 211 -14.41 20.43 22.30
CA ASP A 211 -14.11 21.81 21.90
C ASP A 211 -14.14 21.94 20.36
N PRO A 212 -15.35 22.05 19.77
CA PRO A 212 -15.54 21.95 18.33
C PRO A 212 -15.06 23.19 17.59
N ASP A 213 -14.34 22.98 16.49
CA ASP A 213 -13.99 24.01 15.52
C ASP A 213 -14.97 24.02 14.33
N ASP A 214 -14.69 24.86 13.33
CA ASP A 214 -15.47 24.96 12.10
C ASP A 214 -15.25 23.80 11.12
N GLU A 215 -14.31 22.89 11.41
CA GLU A 215 -13.97 21.72 10.61
C GLU A 215 -14.50 20.40 11.21
N LEU A 216 -15.24 20.43 12.32
CA LEU A 216 -15.74 19.22 12.98
C LEU A 216 -16.50 18.28 12.04
N ASP A 217 -17.33 18.81 11.13
CA ASP A 217 -18.08 18.00 10.15
C ASP A 217 -17.14 17.23 9.20
N PHE A 218 -16.01 17.85 8.81
CA PHE A 218 -14.98 17.19 8.02
C PHE A 218 -14.30 16.08 8.82
N HIS A 219 -13.91 16.35 10.07
CA HIS A 219 -13.34 15.34 10.96
C HIS A 219 -14.30 14.17 11.17
N ASP A 220 -15.58 14.42 11.45
CA ASP A 220 -16.58 13.38 11.61
C ASP A 220 -16.68 12.45 10.38
N GLY A 221 -16.66 13.03 9.18
CA GLY A 221 -16.62 12.27 7.92
C GLY A 221 -15.34 11.42 7.78
N TYR A 222 -14.18 12.04 8.02
CA TYR A 222 -12.88 11.38 7.88
C TYR A 222 -12.73 10.21 8.87
N TYR A 223 -13.04 10.44 10.15
CA TYR A 223 -12.94 9.41 11.19
C TYR A 223 -13.98 8.29 10.98
N ALA A 224 -15.14 8.59 10.39
CA ALA A 224 -16.10 7.55 10.00
C ALA A 224 -15.54 6.65 8.89
N ASN A 225 -14.87 7.21 7.89
CA ASN A 225 -14.19 6.44 6.84
C ASN A 225 -13.01 5.62 7.42
N LEU A 226 -12.24 6.19 8.35
CA LEU A 226 -11.17 5.49 9.06
C LEU A 226 -11.68 4.30 9.87
N ASP A 227 -12.74 4.48 10.68
CA ASP A 227 -13.35 3.38 11.42
C ASP A 227 -13.87 2.29 10.47
N ALA A 228 -14.47 2.68 9.34
CA ALA A 228 -14.96 1.74 8.34
C ALA A 228 -13.83 0.94 7.68
N ALA A 229 -12.70 1.58 7.32
CA ALA A 229 -11.53 0.91 6.78
C ALA A 229 -10.94 -0.09 7.79
N LEU A 230 -10.74 0.35 9.03
CA LEU A 230 -10.21 -0.49 10.10
C LEU A 230 -11.13 -1.66 10.43
N ALA A 231 -12.45 -1.47 10.41
CA ALA A 231 -13.42 -2.56 10.59
C ALA A 231 -13.38 -3.59 9.45
N LEU A 232 -13.21 -3.14 8.20
CA LEU A 232 -13.03 -4.04 7.04
C LEU A 232 -11.75 -4.86 7.18
N LEU A 233 -10.64 -4.23 7.60
CA LEU A 233 -9.37 -4.90 7.84
C LEU A 233 -9.47 -5.90 8.98
N GLN A 234 -10.03 -5.52 10.13
CA GLN A 234 -10.26 -6.41 11.26
C GLN A 234 -11.06 -7.65 10.84
N LYS A 235 -12.15 -7.48 10.10
CA LYS A 235 -12.96 -8.59 9.57
C LYS A 235 -12.15 -9.48 8.61
N ARG A 236 -11.30 -8.90 7.76
CA ARG A 236 -10.45 -9.63 6.82
C ARG A 236 -9.38 -10.46 7.53
N PHE A 237 -8.74 -9.93 8.57
CA PHE A 237 -7.66 -10.59 9.30
C PHE A 237 -8.12 -11.52 10.42
N THR A 238 -9.38 -11.44 10.85
CA THR A 238 -9.97 -12.40 11.81
C THR A 238 -10.54 -13.65 11.13
N LYS A 239 -10.80 -13.60 9.82
CA LYS A 239 -11.39 -14.70 9.03
C LYS A 239 -10.36 -15.65 8.40
N LYS A 240 -9.06 -15.44 8.65
CA LYS A 240 -7.97 -16.30 8.17
C LYS A 240 -7.44 -17.13 9.33
#